data_AF-A0A7C0YV94-F1
#
_entry.id   AF-A0A7C0YV94-F1
#
_cell.length_a   1.000
_cell.length_b   1.000
_cell.length_c   1.000
_cell.angle_alpha   90.00
_cell.angle_beta   90.00
_cell.angle_gamma   90.00
#
_symmetry.space_group_name_H-M   'P 1'
#
loop_
_entity.id
_entity.type
_entity.pdbx_description
1 polymer ?
#
loop_
_entity_poly.entity_id
_entity_poly.type
_entity_poly.pdbx_seq_one_letter_code
_entity_poly.pdbx_strand_id
1 'polypeptide(L)'
;MRRIKVAVIVLCCAVAFFGLIILRVYIDARREMTAARLAEGRGDMWAAVLHYRQAISAYIPLASHPEQAAEHLVRIARRAEEQGDTLLALEAYRAIRSGFLGARSFYTPGKRWIDQAEGEIVRLLIARGEPQRVHGNLPTQELERLVRAEMNRYKPPNHLLSFVAILALFGWAISAGAGVYQLASGSYRKAMVRFAIFAAAFAVWAICLVLA
;
A
#
# COMPACT_ATOMS: atom_id res chain seq x y z
N MET A 1 30.50 -8.62 27.83
CA MET A 1 30.63 -9.57 26.69
C MET A 1 29.36 -10.36 26.36
N ARG A 2 28.69 -11.04 27.32
CA ARG A 2 27.45 -11.84 27.04
C ARG A 2 26.30 -11.02 26.42
N ARG A 3 26.04 -9.80 26.90
CA ARG A 3 25.01 -8.90 26.35
C ARG A 3 25.30 -8.46 24.90
N ILE A 4 26.59 -8.24 24.56
CA ILE A 4 27.01 -7.86 23.20
C ILE A 4 26.78 -9.02 22.23
N LYS A 5 27.15 -10.25 22.61
CA LYS A 5 26.90 -11.45 21.78
C LYS A 5 25.41 -11.66 21.51
N VAL A 6 24.55 -11.47 22.52
CA VAL A 6 23.09 -11.58 22.35
C VAL A 6 22.56 -10.48 21.42
N ALA A 7 23.01 -9.23 21.58
CA ALA A 7 22.59 -8.14 20.69
C ALA A 7 22.98 -8.39 19.23
N VAL A 8 24.19 -8.90 18.97
CA VAL A 8 24.64 -9.26 17.62
C VAL A 8 23.79 -10.38 17.02
N ILE A 9 23.49 -11.44 17.79
CA ILE A 9 22.64 -12.54 17.30
C ILE A 9 21.24 -12.03 16.95
N VAL A 10 20.62 -11.22 17.82
CA VAL A 10 19.30 -10.63 17.56
C VAL A 10 19.31 -9.76 16.31
N LEU A 11 20.34 -8.94 16.13
CA LEU A 11 20.49 -8.12 14.94
C LEU A 11 20.63 -8.97 13.67
N CYS A 12 21.48 -10.02 13.69
CA CYS A 12 21.63 -10.94 12.56
C CYS A 12 20.31 -11.65 12.21
N CYS A 13 19.57 -12.12 13.21
CA CYS A 13 18.24 -12.72 12.99
C CYS A 13 17.25 -11.72 12.40
N ALA A 14 17.23 -10.48 12.88
CA ALA A 14 16.37 -9.43 12.33
C ALA A 14 16.71 -9.11 10.87
N VAL A 15 18.00 -8.94 10.56
CA VAL A 15 18.48 -8.70 9.19
C VAL A 15 18.11 -9.88 8.27
N ALA A 16 18.31 -11.12 8.71
CA ALA A 16 17.92 -12.30 7.94
C ALA A 16 16.41 -12.36 7.69
N PHE A 17 15.60 -12.07 8.72
CA PHE A 17 14.14 -12.05 8.62
C PHE A 17 13.64 -10.99 7.62
N PHE A 18 14.09 -9.74 7.76
CA PHE A 18 13.73 -8.68 6.80
C PHE A 18 14.27 -8.97 5.40
N GLY A 19 15.47 -9.54 5.29
CA GLY A 19 16.03 -9.99 4.02
C GLY A 19 15.16 -11.03 3.31
N LEU A 20 14.61 -12.00 4.04
CA LEU A 20 13.68 -12.99 3.49
C LEU A 20 12.36 -12.36 3.03
N ILE A 21 11.84 -11.37 3.76
CA ILE A 21 10.64 -10.63 3.35
C ILE A 21 10.89 -9.86 2.06
N ILE A 22 11.98 -9.10 1.99
CA ILE A 22 12.36 -8.34 0.78
C ILE A 22 12.54 -9.29 -0.40
N LEU A 23 13.24 -10.41 -0.20
CA LEU A 23 13.45 -11.42 -1.23
C LEU A 23 12.12 -12.00 -1.74
N ARG A 24 11.18 -12.30 -0.84
CA ARG A 24 9.85 -12.79 -1.23
C ARG A 24 9.11 -11.76 -2.07
N VAL A 25 9.03 -10.50 -1.61
CA VAL A 25 8.37 -9.41 -2.34
C VAL A 25 9.03 -9.22 -3.71
N TYR A 26 10.35 -9.34 -3.80
CA TYR A 26 11.07 -9.23 -5.06
C TYR A 26 10.70 -10.35 -6.04
N ILE A 27 10.62 -11.60 -5.56
CA ILE A 27 10.20 -12.75 -6.37
C ILE A 27 8.76 -12.55 -6.86
N ASP A 28 7.86 -12.09 -5.99
CA ASP A 28 6.47 -11.85 -6.34
C ASP A 28 6.36 -10.73 -7.40
N ALA A 29 7.07 -9.60 -7.22
CA ALA A 29 7.13 -8.52 -8.23
C ALA A 29 7.63 -9.02 -9.59
N ARG A 30 8.66 -9.88 -9.60
CA ARG A 30 9.21 -10.48 -10.83
C ARG A 30 8.23 -11.41 -11.53
N ARG A 31 7.48 -12.20 -10.75
CA ARG A 31 6.44 -13.11 -11.27
C ARG A 31 5.33 -12.32 -11.93
N GLU A 32 4.82 -11.29 -11.26
CA GLU A 32 3.77 -10.42 -11.77
C GLU A 32 4.21 -9.68 -13.03
N MET A 33 5.43 -9.12 -13.05
CA MET A 33 5.99 -8.50 -14.25
C MET A 33 6.09 -9.47 -15.44
N THR A 34 6.38 -10.74 -15.18
CA THR A 34 6.46 -11.77 -16.22
C THR A 34 5.07 -12.17 -16.71
N ALA A 35 4.11 -12.35 -15.80
CA ALA A 35 2.72 -12.62 -16.13
C ALA A 35 2.10 -11.49 -16.95
N ALA A 36 2.39 -10.23 -16.60
CA ALA A 36 1.95 -9.05 -17.33
C ALA A 36 2.45 -9.04 -18.77
N ARG A 37 3.75 -9.27 -18.99
CA ARG A 37 4.35 -9.33 -20.33
C ARG A 37 3.80 -10.48 -21.17
N LEU A 38 3.54 -11.63 -20.55
CA LEU A 38 2.92 -12.75 -21.23
C LEU A 38 1.47 -12.45 -21.63
N ALA A 39 0.70 -11.78 -20.77
CA ALA A 39 -0.66 -11.34 -21.10
C ALA A 39 -0.66 -10.30 -22.22
N GLU A 40 0.23 -9.31 -22.15
CA GLU A 40 0.43 -8.28 -23.19
C GLU A 40 0.80 -8.92 -24.54
N GLY A 41 1.71 -9.90 -24.54
CA GLY A 41 2.11 -10.65 -25.73
C GLY A 41 0.99 -11.51 -26.34
N ARG A 42 -0.01 -11.91 -25.54
CA ARG A 42 -1.21 -12.62 -26.03
C ARG A 42 -2.33 -11.68 -26.49
N GLY A 43 -2.16 -10.36 -26.35
CA GLY A 43 -3.21 -9.38 -26.64
C GLY A 43 -4.22 -9.17 -25.50
N ASP A 44 -4.05 -9.84 -24.36
CA ASP A 44 -4.93 -9.70 -23.20
C ASP A 44 -4.50 -8.49 -22.35
N MET A 45 -4.91 -7.30 -22.80
CA MET A 45 -4.50 -6.05 -22.18
C MET A 45 -5.10 -5.86 -20.79
N TRP A 46 -6.31 -6.38 -20.53
CA TRP A 46 -6.94 -6.29 -19.21
C TRP A 46 -6.17 -7.10 -18.17
N ALA A 47 -5.78 -8.34 -18.50
CA ALA A 47 -4.93 -9.14 -17.61
C ALA A 47 -3.54 -8.51 -17.46
N ALA A 48 -2.98 -7.93 -18.53
CA ALA A 48 -1.70 -7.22 -18.45
C ALA A 48 -1.76 -6.05 -17.46
N VAL A 49 -2.82 -5.23 -17.51
CA VAL A 49 -3.04 -4.10 -16.59
C VAL A 49 -3.09 -4.58 -15.13
N LEU A 50 -3.81 -5.68 -14.86
CA LEU A 50 -3.91 -6.26 -13.52
C LEU A 50 -2.53 -6.67 -12.97
N HIS A 51 -1.76 -7.41 -13.76
CA HIS A 51 -0.45 -7.90 -13.33
C HIS A 51 0.60 -6.77 -13.20
N TYR A 52 0.58 -5.78 -14.10
CA TYR A 52 1.44 -4.59 -13.93
C TYR A 52 1.09 -3.79 -12.67
N ARG A 53 -0.20 -3.64 -12.35
CA ARG A 53 -0.63 -3.00 -11.08
C ARG A 53 -0.05 -3.73 -9.87
N GLN A 54 -0.09 -5.07 -9.88
CA GLN A 54 0.44 -5.89 -8.80
C GLN A 54 1.97 -5.81 -8.71
N ALA A 55 2.66 -5.70 -9.85
CA ALA A 55 4.10 -5.45 -9.86
C ALA A 55 4.47 -4.08 -9.27
N ILE A 56 3.64 -3.04 -9.47
CA ILE A 56 3.83 -1.72 -8.84
C ILE A 56 3.59 -1.81 -7.32
N SER A 57 2.52 -2.49 -6.89
CA SER A 57 2.18 -2.60 -5.46
C SER A 57 3.22 -3.41 -4.66
N ALA A 58 3.91 -4.35 -5.31
CA ALA A 58 5.08 -5.06 -4.76
C ALA A 58 6.35 -4.18 -4.77
N TYR A 59 6.22 -2.93 -4.33
CA TYR A 59 7.29 -1.94 -4.33
C TYR A 59 8.40 -2.30 -3.34
N ILE A 60 9.64 -2.20 -3.80
CA ILE A 60 10.85 -2.26 -2.98
C ILE A 60 11.66 -1.00 -3.28
N PRO A 61 12.16 -0.28 -2.28
CA PRO A 61 13.05 0.86 -2.50
C PRO A 61 14.22 0.48 -3.41
N LEU A 62 14.56 1.36 -4.36
CA LEU A 62 15.64 1.19 -5.34
C LEU A 62 15.42 0.08 -6.40
N ALA A 63 14.30 -0.63 -6.38
CA ALA A 63 13.94 -1.54 -7.46
C ALA A 63 13.42 -0.78 -8.68
N SER A 64 13.78 -1.24 -9.88
CA SER A 64 13.34 -0.64 -11.15
C SER A 64 12.01 -1.17 -11.67
N HIS A 65 11.50 -2.28 -11.11
CA HIS A 65 10.27 -2.94 -11.56
C HIS A 65 9.03 -2.05 -11.52
N PRO A 66 8.77 -1.24 -10.46
CA PRO A 66 7.57 -0.40 -10.41
C PRO A 66 7.56 0.67 -11.51
N GLU A 67 8.72 1.27 -11.81
CA GLU A 67 8.86 2.26 -12.88
C GLU A 67 8.62 1.62 -14.25
N GLN A 68 9.22 0.45 -14.51
CA GLN A 68 8.99 -0.29 -15.76
C GLN A 68 7.52 -0.68 -15.94
N ALA A 69 6.86 -1.14 -14.87
CA ALA A 69 5.44 -1.50 -14.94
C ALA A 69 4.57 -0.28 -15.24
N ALA A 70 4.89 0.88 -14.67
CA ALA A 70 4.21 2.14 -14.98
C ALA A 70 4.41 2.56 -16.44
N GLU A 71 5.63 2.43 -16.98
CA GLU A 71 5.92 2.69 -18.40
C GLU A 71 5.08 1.80 -19.34
N HIS A 72 4.97 0.51 -19.02
CA HIS A 72 4.11 -0.42 -19.77
C HIS A 72 2.63 -0.04 -19.66
N LEU A 73 2.12 0.29 -18.48
CA LEU A 73 0.74 0.75 -18.30
C LEU A 73 0.45 2.03 -19.09
N VAL A 74 1.37 3.00 -19.12
CA VAL A 74 1.21 4.20 -19.96
C VAL A 74 1.16 3.85 -21.44
N ARG A 75 1.97 2.90 -21.91
CA ARG A 75 1.91 2.45 -23.31
C ARG A 75 0.60 1.75 -23.63
N ILE A 76 0.11 0.88 -22.74
CA ILE A 76 -1.21 0.24 -22.89
C ILE A 76 -2.30 1.31 -22.95
N ALA A 77 -2.25 2.30 -22.05
CA ALA A 77 -3.24 3.37 -22.00
C ALA A 77 -3.27 4.18 -23.30
N ARG A 78 -2.12 4.65 -23.77
CA ARG A 78 -2.01 5.41 -25.03
C ARG A 78 -2.51 4.62 -26.24
N ARG A 79 -2.13 3.35 -26.35
CA ARG A 79 -2.61 2.48 -27.42
C ARG A 79 -4.12 2.28 -27.36
N ALA A 80 -4.67 2.10 -26.17
CA ALA A 80 -6.11 1.98 -25.97
C ALA A 80 -6.84 3.27 -26.38
N GLU A 81 -6.29 4.44 -26.07
CA GLU A 81 -6.82 5.73 -26.54
C GLU A 81 -6.80 5.85 -28.07
N GLU A 82 -5.69 5.48 -28.72
CA GLU A 82 -5.58 5.47 -30.19
C GLU A 82 -6.60 4.53 -30.85
N GLN A 83 -6.96 3.45 -30.16
CA GLN A 83 -7.95 2.47 -30.60
C GLN A 83 -9.39 2.84 -30.22
N GLY A 84 -9.60 3.95 -29.49
CA GLY A 84 -10.90 4.36 -28.98
C GLY A 84 -11.42 3.53 -27.79
N ASP A 85 -10.60 2.63 -27.22
CA ASP A 85 -10.93 1.90 -26.00
C ASP A 85 -10.61 2.75 -24.76
N THR A 86 -11.46 3.74 -24.53
CA THR A 86 -11.32 4.66 -23.40
C THR A 86 -11.45 3.95 -22.04
N LEU A 87 -12.13 2.81 -21.97
CA LEU A 87 -12.29 2.05 -20.72
C LEU A 87 -10.98 1.42 -20.29
N LEU A 88 -10.29 0.74 -21.21
CA LEU A 88 -8.98 0.16 -20.95
C LEU A 88 -7.94 1.24 -20.63
N ALA A 89 -7.98 2.38 -21.36
CA ALA A 89 -7.09 3.50 -21.08
C ALA A 89 -7.27 4.04 -19.65
N LEU A 90 -8.52 4.25 -19.25
CA LEU A 90 -8.85 4.74 -17.92
C LEU A 90 -8.43 3.73 -16.83
N GLU A 91 -8.64 2.44 -17.07
CA GLU A 91 -8.21 1.40 -16.13
C GLU A 91 -6.69 1.32 -16.00
N ALA A 92 -5.94 1.46 -17.09
CA ALA A 92 -4.48 1.46 -17.05
C ALA A 92 -3.93 2.65 -16.22
N TYR A 93 -4.48 3.86 -16.38
CA TYR A 93 -4.08 5.00 -15.54
C TYR A 93 -4.52 4.81 -14.07
N ARG A 94 -5.71 4.26 -13.82
CA ARG A 94 -6.16 3.92 -12.44
C ARG A 94 -5.26 2.86 -11.80
N ALA A 95 -4.77 1.89 -12.57
CA ALA A 95 -3.82 0.90 -12.12
C ALA A 95 -2.50 1.52 -11.68
N ILE A 96 -1.96 2.50 -12.43
CA ILE A 96 -0.76 3.25 -12.02
C ILE A 96 -1.02 3.95 -10.68
N ARG A 97 -2.10 4.73 -10.60
CA ARG A 97 -2.44 5.50 -9.39
C ARG A 97 -2.61 4.60 -8.18
N SER A 98 -3.47 3.59 -8.29
CA SER A 98 -3.77 2.66 -7.19
C SER A 98 -2.59 1.78 -6.80
N GLY A 99 -1.75 1.37 -7.76
CA GLY A 99 -0.53 0.62 -7.49
C GLY A 99 0.44 1.39 -6.59
N PHE A 100 0.78 2.63 -6.98
CA PHE A 100 1.72 3.44 -6.20
C PHE A 100 1.11 3.96 -4.88
N LEU A 101 -0.16 4.34 -4.87
CA LEU A 101 -0.84 4.72 -3.62
C LEU A 101 -0.99 3.52 -2.68
N GLY A 102 -1.11 2.30 -3.19
CA GLY A 102 -1.11 1.07 -2.38
C GLY A 102 0.24 0.77 -1.75
N ALA A 103 1.33 1.20 -2.39
CA ALA A 103 2.71 1.07 -1.88
C ALA A 103 3.14 2.20 -0.94
N ARG A 104 2.27 3.18 -0.66
CA ARG A 104 2.63 4.34 0.18
C ARG A 104 2.84 3.94 1.64
N SER A 105 3.81 4.57 2.29
CA SER A 105 4.08 4.42 3.72
C SER A 105 4.40 5.80 4.30
N PHE A 106 5.61 6.00 4.82
CA PHE A 106 6.11 7.31 5.26
C PHE A 106 6.37 8.29 4.11
N TYR A 107 6.44 7.79 2.88
CA TYR A 107 6.51 8.58 1.66
C TYR A 107 5.65 7.92 0.58
N THR A 108 5.37 8.67 -0.50
CA THR A 108 4.63 8.17 -1.66
C THR A 108 5.61 7.86 -2.79
N PRO A 109 5.82 6.57 -3.13
CA PRO A 109 6.65 6.22 -4.28
C PRO A 109 5.95 6.63 -5.59
N GLY A 110 6.73 6.84 -6.66
CA GLY A 110 6.19 7.06 -8.01
C GLY A 110 5.33 8.32 -8.16
N LYS A 111 5.55 9.37 -7.35
CA LYS A 111 4.74 10.61 -7.38
C LYS A 111 4.56 11.18 -8.79
N ARG A 112 5.62 11.17 -9.61
CA ARG A 112 5.57 11.59 -11.02
C ARG A 112 4.52 10.81 -11.82
N TRP A 113 4.47 9.48 -11.65
CA TRP A 113 3.49 8.62 -12.32
C TRP A 113 2.07 8.84 -11.81
N ILE A 114 1.92 9.06 -10.50
CA ILE A 114 0.63 9.40 -9.91
C ILE A 114 0.12 10.71 -10.51
N ASP A 115 0.93 11.78 -10.48
CA ASP A 115 0.54 13.10 -10.98
C ASP A 115 0.14 13.03 -12.46
N GLN A 116 0.92 12.30 -13.27
CA GLN A 116 0.62 12.04 -14.67
C GLN A 116 -0.70 11.28 -14.84
N ALA A 117 -0.87 10.14 -14.16
CA ALA A 117 -2.07 9.31 -14.28
C ALA A 117 -3.32 10.04 -13.80
N GLU A 118 -3.25 10.85 -12.74
CA GLU A 118 -4.37 11.66 -12.27
C GLU A 118 -4.79 12.70 -13.30
N GLY A 119 -3.84 13.36 -13.97
CA GLY A 119 -4.13 14.28 -15.07
C GLY A 119 -4.89 13.58 -16.20
N GLU A 120 -4.43 12.40 -16.61
CA GLU A 120 -5.06 11.62 -17.67
C GLU A 120 -6.43 11.06 -17.29
N ILE A 121 -6.59 10.56 -16.06
CA ILE A 121 -7.90 10.13 -15.53
C ILE A 121 -8.91 11.27 -15.62
N VAL A 122 -8.55 12.46 -15.13
CA VAL A 122 -9.44 13.64 -15.16
C VAL A 122 -9.81 14.00 -16.60
N ARG A 123 -8.82 14.07 -17.50
CA ARG A 123 -9.04 14.36 -18.93
C ARG A 123 -10.01 13.37 -19.56
N LEU A 124 -9.79 12.07 -19.37
CA LEU A 124 -10.63 11.02 -19.95
C LEU A 124 -12.04 11.00 -19.37
N LEU A 125 -12.21 11.24 -18.07
CA LEU A 125 -13.53 11.32 -17.42
C LEU A 125 -14.37 12.47 -18.00
N ILE A 126 -13.76 13.65 -18.16
CA ILE A 126 -14.41 14.83 -18.74
C ILE A 126 -14.75 14.59 -20.21
N ALA A 127 -13.83 14.02 -20.99
CA ALA A 127 -14.07 13.73 -22.40
C ALA A 127 -15.25 12.76 -22.60
N ARG A 128 -15.48 11.85 -21.64
CA ARG A 128 -16.63 10.93 -21.65
C ARG A 128 -17.93 11.56 -21.12
N GLY A 129 -17.89 12.79 -20.64
CA GLY A 129 -19.04 13.48 -20.07
C GLY A 129 -19.51 12.90 -18.74
N GLU A 130 -18.71 12.07 -18.05
CA GLU A 130 -19.13 11.41 -16.81
C GLU A 130 -19.43 12.42 -15.69
N PRO A 131 -18.56 13.40 -15.41
CA PRO A 131 -18.84 14.42 -14.39
C PRO A 131 -20.10 15.24 -14.71
N GLN A 132 -20.34 15.53 -15.99
CA GLN A 132 -21.50 16.31 -16.44
C GLN A 132 -22.82 15.57 -16.17
N ARG A 133 -22.83 14.23 -16.24
CA ARG A 133 -24.01 13.42 -15.90
C ARG A 133 -24.40 13.52 -14.43
N VAL A 134 -23.44 13.83 -13.55
CA VAL A 134 -23.64 13.90 -12.10
C VAL A 134 -23.83 15.34 -11.63
N HIS A 135 -23.04 16.28 -12.17
CA HIS A 135 -22.97 17.66 -11.70
C HIS A 135 -23.63 18.68 -12.64
N GLY A 136 -24.16 18.23 -13.78
CA GLY A 136 -24.74 19.10 -14.81
C GLY A 136 -23.69 19.78 -15.69
N ASN A 137 -24.13 20.77 -16.48
CA ASN A 137 -23.30 21.46 -17.46
C ASN A 137 -22.47 22.60 -16.84
N LEU A 138 -21.58 22.24 -15.91
CA LEU A 138 -20.61 23.17 -15.35
C LEU A 138 -19.46 23.44 -16.34
N PRO A 139 -18.77 24.58 -16.22
CA PRO A 139 -17.52 24.83 -16.97
C PRO A 139 -16.49 23.73 -16.72
N THR A 140 -15.72 23.36 -17.74
CA THR A 140 -14.71 22.28 -17.65
C THR A 140 -13.75 22.44 -16.47
N GLN A 141 -13.29 23.66 -16.19
CA GLN A 141 -12.41 23.94 -15.05
C GLN A 141 -13.02 23.60 -13.70
N GLU A 142 -14.34 23.78 -13.55
CA GLU A 142 -15.04 23.48 -12.31
C GLU A 142 -15.26 21.97 -12.15
N LEU A 143 -15.56 21.27 -13.25
CA LEU A 143 -15.62 19.81 -13.27
C LEU A 143 -14.27 19.17 -12.93
N GLU A 144 -13.17 19.68 -13.48
CA GLU A 144 -11.82 19.23 -13.14
C GLU A 144 -11.54 19.34 -11.64
N ARG A 145 -11.94 20.46 -11.03
CA ARG A 145 -11.80 20.69 -9.58
C ARG A 145 -12.62 19.69 -8.77
N LEU A 146 -13.87 19.44 -9.17
CA LEU A 146 -14.75 18.47 -8.50
C LEU A 146 -14.21 17.04 -8.60
N VAL A 147 -13.79 16.61 -9.79
CA VAL A 147 -13.21 15.27 -10.00
C VAL A 147 -11.93 15.12 -9.16
N ARG A 148 -11.04 16.11 -9.18
CA ARG A 148 -9.82 16.07 -8.34
C ARG A 148 -10.15 16.05 -6.85
N ALA A 149 -11.14 16.82 -6.41
CA ALA A 149 -11.58 16.82 -5.03
C ALA A 149 -12.11 15.43 -4.61
N GLU A 150 -12.91 14.79 -5.47
CA GLU A 150 -13.44 13.45 -5.22
C GLU A 150 -12.32 12.39 -5.18
N MET A 151 -11.38 12.45 -6.12
CA MET A 151 -10.21 11.57 -6.13
C MET A 151 -9.36 11.70 -4.85
N ASN A 152 -9.35 12.89 -4.24
CA ASN A 152 -8.60 13.20 -3.02
C ASN A 152 -9.42 13.02 -1.73
N ARG A 153 -10.69 12.62 -1.79
CA ARG A 153 -11.49 12.36 -0.59
C ARG A 153 -10.96 11.21 0.26
N TYR A 154 -10.19 10.30 -0.32
CA TYR A 154 -9.57 9.21 0.45
C TYR A 154 -8.48 9.74 1.38
N LYS A 155 -8.85 9.98 2.65
CA LYS A 155 -7.89 10.29 3.72
C LYS A 155 -7.13 9.01 4.09
N PRO A 156 -5.79 8.98 3.99
CA PRO A 156 -5.01 7.87 4.53
C PRO A 156 -5.31 7.68 6.02
N PRO A 157 -5.23 6.44 6.54
CA PRO A 157 -5.27 6.20 7.98
C PRO A 157 -4.18 7.02 8.65
N ASN A 158 -4.45 7.53 9.85
CA ASN A 158 -3.48 8.36 10.55
C ASN A 158 -2.23 7.52 10.90
N HIS A 159 -1.07 7.90 10.35
CA HIS A 159 0.19 7.19 10.54
C HIS A 159 0.58 7.07 12.02
N LEU A 160 0.31 8.09 12.84
CA LEU A 160 0.60 8.06 14.27
C LEU A 160 -0.30 7.06 15.00
N LEU A 161 -1.61 7.04 14.72
CA LEU A 161 -2.53 6.08 15.32
C LEU A 161 -2.20 4.65 14.88
N SER A 162 -1.84 4.45 13.62
CA SER A 162 -1.39 3.15 13.10
C SER A 162 -0.12 2.67 13.81
N PHE A 163 0.85 3.57 14.04
CA PHE A 163 2.08 3.24 14.76
C PHE A 163 1.82 2.92 16.24
N VAL A 164 1.01 3.74 16.92
CA VAL A 164 0.61 3.50 18.32
C VAL A 164 -0.16 2.17 18.44
N ALA A 165 -1.05 1.86 17.49
CA ALA A 165 -1.74 0.57 17.44
C ALA A 165 -0.74 -0.60 17.36
N ILE A 166 0.29 -0.52 16.51
CA ILE A 166 1.30 -1.58 16.39
C ILE A 166 2.08 -1.74 17.71
N LEU A 167 2.51 -0.64 18.34
CA LEU A 167 3.19 -0.71 19.63
C LEU A 167 2.30 -1.31 20.72
N ALA A 168 1.03 -0.90 20.75
CA ALA A 168 0.04 -1.41 21.69
C ALA A 168 -0.23 -2.90 21.47
N LEU A 169 -0.27 -3.37 20.21
CA LEU A 169 -0.40 -4.78 19.83
C LEU A 169 0.72 -5.63 20.45
N PHE A 170 1.98 -5.24 20.22
CA PHE A 170 3.11 -5.95 20.83
C PHE A 170 3.13 -5.81 22.35
N GLY A 171 2.76 -4.65 22.86
CA GLY A 171 2.68 -4.36 24.29
C GLY A 171 1.75 -5.31 25.04
N TRP A 172 0.53 -5.54 24.52
CA TRP A 172 -0.41 -6.47 25.16
C TRP A 172 0.02 -7.93 24.96
N ALA A 173 0.47 -8.33 23.76
CA ALA A 173 0.88 -9.71 23.48
C ALA A 173 2.07 -10.16 24.37
N ILE A 174 3.10 -9.32 24.49
CA ILE A 174 4.26 -9.58 25.36
C ILE A 174 3.83 -9.61 26.83
N SER A 175 2.95 -8.69 27.24
CA SER A 175 2.49 -8.62 28.63
C SER A 175 1.63 -9.81 29.03
N ALA A 176 0.80 -10.32 28.12
CA ALA A 176 0.04 -11.55 28.33
C ALA A 176 0.97 -12.75 28.56
N GLY A 177 1.94 -12.97 27.65
CA GLY A 177 2.90 -14.07 27.77
C GLY A 177 3.75 -13.98 29.05
N ALA A 178 4.27 -12.78 29.36
CA ALA A 178 5.02 -12.54 30.59
C ALA A 178 4.17 -12.72 31.86
N GLY A 179 2.89 -12.33 31.82
CA GLY A 179 1.94 -12.51 32.91
C GLY A 179 1.70 -13.99 33.21
N VAL A 180 1.44 -14.79 32.18
CA VAL A 180 1.25 -16.25 32.29
C VAL A 180 2.52 -16.91 32.85
N TYR A 181 3.70 -16.57 32.30
CA TYR A 181 4.97 -17.11 32.81
C TYR A 181 5.21 -16.77 34.28
N GLN A 182 4.95 -15.53 34.70
CA GLN A 182 5.15 -15.09 36.09
C GLN A 182 4.13 -15.70 37.06
N LEU A 183 2.91 -15.96 36.58
CA LEU A 183 1.91 -16.68 37.35
C LEU A 183 2.35 -18.14 37.58
N ALA A 184 2.83 -18.80 36.52
CA ALA A 184 3.38 -20.16 36.59
C ALA A 184 4.65 -20.24 37.47
N SER A 185 5.46 -19.17 37.51
CA SER A 185 6.63 -19.09 38.38
C SER A 185 6.33 -18.65 39.82
N GLY A 186 5.06 -18.64 40.23
CA GLY A 186 4.61 -18.29 41.60
C GLY A 186 4.72 -16.81 41.97
N SER A 187 5.04 -15.92 41.02
CA SER A 187 5.23 -14.48 41.27
C SER A 187 3.94 -13.68 41.03
N TYR A 188 2.91 -13.92 41.85
CA TYR A 188 1.56 -13.35 41.68
C TYR A 188 1.54 -11.82 41.52
N ARG A 189 2.25 -11.08 42.38
CA ARG A 189 2.30 -9.60 42.31
C ARG A 189 2.84 -9.09 40.98
N LYS A 190 3.87 -9.76 40.42
CA LYS A 190 4.46 -9.38 39.13
C LYS A 190 3.50 -9.73 37.99
N ALA A 191 2.83 -10.87 38.07
CA ALA A 191 1.81 -11.28 37.10
C ALA A 191 0.64 -10.28 37.04
N MET A 192 0.15 -9.79 38.18
CA MET A 192 -0.91 -8.76 38.23
C MET A 192 -0.49 -7.45 37.54
N VAL A 193 0.75 -6.99 37.76
CA VAL A 193 1.28 -5.82 37.04
C VAL A 193 1.32 -6.06 35.53
N ARG A 194 1.70 -7.27 35.09
CA ARG A 194 1.69 -7.63 33.66
C ARG A 194 0.29 -7.66 33.06
N PHE A 195 -0.70 -8.18 33.78
CA PHE A 195 -2.09 -8.15 33.33
C PHE A 195 -2.68 -6.74 33.29
N ALA A 196 -2.30 -5.86 34.21
CA ALA A 196 -2.67 -4.44 34.14
C ALA A 196 -2.07 -3.75 32.90
N ILE A 197 -0.79 -3.99 32.59
CA ILE A 197 -0.16 -3.47 31.36
C ILE A 197 -0.85 -4.04 30.11
N PHE A 198 -1.19 -5.33 30.12
CA PHE A 198 -1.98 -5.95 29.05
C PHE A 198 -3.31 -5.22 28.83
N ALA A 199 -4.09 -4.97 29.89
CA ALA A 199 -5.38 -4.31 29.77
C ALA A 199 -5.24 -2.88 29.23
N ALA A 200 -4.26 -2.12 29.73
CA ALA A 200 -3.98 -0.78 29.25
C ALA A 200 -3.55 -0.76 27.77
N ALA A 201 -2.63 -1.63 27.39
CA ALA A 201 -2.17 -1.74 26.00
C ALA A 201 -3.30 -2.22 25.06
N PHE A 202 -4.15 -3.15 25.50
CA PHE A 202 -5.30 -3.59 24.74
C PHE A 202 -6.32 -2.46 24.53
N ALA A 203 -6.62 -1.67 25.58
CA ALA A 203 -7.51 -0.52 25.46
C ALA A 203 -6.96 0.53 24.48
N VAL A 204 -5.68 0.87 24.56
CA VAL A 204 -5.02 1.78 23.61
C VAL A 204 -5.10 1.23 22.19
N TRP A 205 -4.83 -0.07 21.99
CA TRP A 205 -4.93 -0.70 20.68
C TRP A 205 -6.35 -0.61 20.10
N ALA A 206 -7.37 -0.95 20.89
CA ALA A 206 -8.77 -0.88 20.48
C ALA A 206 -9.21 0.56 20.13
N ILE A 207 -8.82 1.55 20.94
CA ILE A 207 -9.07 2.97 20.66
C ILE A 207 -8.41 3.39 19.33
N CYS A 208 -7.15 2.99 19.11
CA CYS A 208 -6.47 3.32 17.87
C CYS A 208 -7.15 2.68 16.65
N LEU A 209 -7.70 1.47 16.76
CA LEU A 209 -8.43 0.85 15.65
C LEU A 209 -9.74 1.56 15.30
N VAL A 210 -10.41 2.16 16.28
CA VAL A 210 -11.66 2.91 16.03
C VAL A 210 -11.38 4.29 15.44
N LEU A 211 -10.23 4.89 15.77
CA LEU A 211 -9.88 6.26 15.39
C LEU A 211 -8.94 6.36 14.17
N ALA A 212 -8.27 5.28 13.76
CA ALA A 212 -7.32 5.25 12.64
C ALA A 212 -8.02 5.19 11.27
#